data_AF-A0A6L8EMQ0-F1
#
_entry.id   AF-A0A6L8EMQ0-F1
#
_cell.length_a   1.000
_cell.length_b   1.000
_cell.length_c   1.000
_cell.angle_alpha   90.00
_cell.angle_beta   90.00
_cell.angle_gamma   90.00
#
_symmetry.space_group_name_H-M   'P 1'
#
loop_
_entity.id
_entity.type
_entity.pdbx_description
1 polymer ?
#
loop_
_entity_poly.entity_id
_entity_poly.type
_entity_poly.pdbx_seq_one_letter_code
_entity_poly.pdbx_strand_id
1 'polypeptide(L)'
;MAIALSFCFFVILMVVVGNISARRKRKHTSEDYLLAGRIHGRFAVALSAASSAVSGFIMIGAVGAGYTMGLIALMMPLGWIFGDLVFWL
;
A
#
# COMPACT_ATOMS: atom_id res chain seq x y z
N MET A 1 -20.75 7.92 -16.67
CA MET A 1 -19.56 8.33 -17.46
C MET A 1 -18.38 8.72 -16.57
N ALA A 2 -18.52 9.65 -15.61
CA ALA A 2 -17.41 10.15 -14.79
C ALA A 2 -16.65 9.08 -13.98
N ILE A 3 -17.34 8.09 -13.39
CA ILE A 3 -16.72 7.01 -12.61
C ILE A 3 -15.81 6.13 -13.46
N ALA A 4 -16.26 5.76 -14.66
CA ALA A 4 -15.46 4.94 -15.57
C ALA A 4 -14.22 5.70 -16.07
N LEU A 5 -14.36 7.00 -16.34
CA LEU A 5 -13.25 7.86 -16.73
C LEU A 5 -12.20 7.98 -15.62
N SER A 6 -12.62 8.26 -14.38
CA SER A 6 -11.69 8.35 -13.25
C SER A 6 -11.02 7.01 -12.96
N PHE A 7 -11.76 5.90 -13.01
CA PHE A 7 -11.21 4.56 -12.85
C PHE A 7 -10.12 4.26 -13.89
N CYS A 8 -10.42 4.42 -15.17
CA CYS A 8 -9.45 4.21 -16.25
C CYS A 8 -8.24 5.13 -16.11
N PHE A 9 -8.44 6.39 -15.72
CA PHE A 9 -7.36 7.34 -15.50
C PHE A 9 -6.36 6.84 -14.44
N PHE A 10 -6.84 6.40 -13.27
CA PHE A 10 -5.95 5.90 -12.20
C PHE A 10 -5.25 4.59 -12.56
N VAL A 11 -5.93 3.68 -13.27
CA VAL A 11 -5.32 2.44 -13.77
C VAL A 11 -4.18 2.76 -14.74
N ILE A 12 -4.42 3.64 -15.72
CA ILE A 12 -3.41 4.06 -16.70
C ILE A 12 -2.24 4.73 -15.97
N LEU A 13 -2.52 5.61 -15.01
CA LEU A 13 -1.49 6.29 -14.23
C LEU A 13 -0.58 5.29 -13.50
N MET A 14 -1.14 4.27 -12.84
CA MET A 14 -0.37 3.21 -12.19
C MET A 14 0.52 2.44 -13.17
N VAL A 15 -0.01 2.07 -14.34
CA VAL A 15 0.77 1.38 -15.39
C VAL A 15 1.91 2.25 -15.91
N VAL A 16 1.66 3.55 -16.14
CA VAL A 16 2.68 4.50 -16.59
C VAL A 16 3.80 4.63 -15.56
N VAL A 17 3.47 4.78 -14.27
CA VAL A 17 4.47 4.84 -13.19
C VAL A 17 5.31 3.55 -13.14
N GLY A 18 4.68 2.38 -13.26
CA GLY A 18 5.37 1.10 -13.32
C GLY A 18 6.34 0.99 -14.50
N ASN A 19 5.91 1.39 -15.70
CA ASN A 19 6.74 1.41 -16.90
C ASN A 19 7.91 2.39 -16.79
N ILE A 20 7.69 3.59 -16.24
CA ILE A 20 8.77 4.56 -15.96
C ILE A 20 9.79 3.96 -14.99
N SER A 21 9.32 3.33 -13.92
CA SER A 21 10.19 2.67 -12.93
C SER A 21 11.02 1.55 -13.58
N ALA A 22 10.39 0.69 -14.38
CA ALA A 22 11.06 -0.41 -15.08
C ALA A 22 12.15 0.06 -16.05
N ARG A 23 11.96 1.23 -16.69
CA ARG A 23 12.95 1.86 -17.57
C ARG A 23 14.07 2.58 -16.83
N ARG A 24 13.82 3.02 -15.58
CA ARG A 24 14.78 3.76 -14.75
C ARG A 24 15.61 2.86 -13.83
N LYS A 25 15.45 1.54 -13.89
CA LYS A 25 16.31 0.59 -13.17
C LYS A 25 17.78 0.84 -13.51
N ARG A 26 18.66 0.76 -12.51
CA ARG A 26 20.10 1.05 -12.66
C ARG A 26 20.88 -0.18 -13.07
N LYS A 27 20.48 -1.35 -12.58
CA LYS A 27 21.16 -2.63 -12.83
C LYS A 27 20.14 -3.74 -13.07
N HIS A 28 20.52 -4.72 -13.88
CA HIS A 28 19.73 -5.93 -14.09
C HIS A 28 20.06 -6.99 -13.02
N THR A 29 19.89 -6.63 -11.74
CA THR A 29 20.17 -7.52 -10.60
C THR A 29 18.96 -7.62 -9.69
N SER A 30 18.86 -8.73 -8.96
CA SER A 30 17.81 -8.93 -7.96
C SER A 30 17.86 -7.87 -6.86
N GLU A 31 19.06 -7.41 -6.50
CA GLU A 31 19.23 -6.34 -5.52
C GLU A 31 18.62 -5.01 -5.99
N ASP A 32 18.83 -4.62 -7.25
CA ASP A 32 18.24 -3.40 -7.79
C ASP A 32 16.72 -3.52 -7.93
N TYR A 33 16.22 -4.73 -8.25
CA TYR A 33 14.78 -4.98 -8.31
C TYR A 33 14.10 -4.91 -6.92
N LEU A 34 14.72 -5.50 -5.89
CA LEU A 34 14.14 -5.62 -4.55
C LEU A 34 14.37 -4.38 -3.68
N LEU A 35 15.52 -3.72 -3.82
CA LEU A 35 15.93 -2.63 -2.94
C LEU A 35 16.11 -1.30 -3.68
N ALA A 36 16.03 -1.29 -5.02
CA ALA A 36 16.30 -0.12 -5.85
C ALA A 36 17.64 0.56 -5.49
N GLY A 37 18.67 -0.24 -5.19
CA GLY A 37 19.98 0.25 -4.76
C GLY A 37 19.98 1.05 -3.44
N ARG A 38 18.92 0.90 -2.60
CA ARG A 38 18.73 1.60 -1.32
C ARG A 38 18.79 3.14 -1.42
N ILE A 39 18.41 3.69 -2.56
CA ILE A 39 18.49 5.14 -2.82
C ILE A 39 17.29 5.93 -2.29
N HIS A 40 16.19 5.25 -1.95
CA HIS A 40 14.97 5.90 -1.49
C HIS A 40 15.11 6.33 -0.01
N GLY A 41 14.72 7.57 0.29
CA GLY A 41 14.75 8.10 1.65
C GLY A 41 13.74 7.41 2.57
N ARG A 42 14.00 7.49 3.89
CA ARG A 42 13.21 6.84 4.95
C ARG A 42 11.71 7.12 4.85
N PHE A 43 11.31 8.35 4.53
CA PHE A 43 9.90 8.73 4.40
C PHE A 43 9.20 8.05 3.21
N ALA A 44 9.86 7.96 2.05
CA ALA A 44 9.28 7.30 0.88
C ALA A 44 9.09 5.79 1.14
N VAL A 45 10.07 5.18 1.81
CA VAL A 45 9.99 3.77 2.22
C VAL A 45 8.88 3.55 3.24
N ALA A 46 8.78 4.40 4.27
CA ALA A 46 7.74 4.31 5.28
C ALA A 46 6.33 4.51 4.69
N LEU A 47 6.16 5.49 3.79
CA LEU A 47 4.88 5.74 3.12
C LEU A 47 4.48 4.56 2.22
N SER A 48 5.43 3.96 1.50
CA SER A 48 5.21 2.77 0.69
C SER A 48 4.81 1.56 1.53
N ALA A 49 5.46 1.35 2.67
CA ALA A 49 5.11 0.29 3.61
C ALA A 49 3.70 0.50 4.18
N ALA A 50 3.37 1.73 4.60
CA ALA A 50 2.05 2.07 5.11
C ALA A 50 0.93 1.92 4.06
N SER A 51 1.17 2.33 2.80
CA SER A 51 0.18 2.14 1.73
C SER A 51 -0.03 0.67 1.39
N SER A 52 1.03 -0.14 1.44
CA SER A 52 0.96 -1.59 1.19
C SER A 52 0.13 -2.33 2.23
N ALA A 53 0.07 -1.82 3.47
CA ALA A 53 -0.79 -2.36 4.52
C ALA A 53 -2.29 -2.11 4.26
N VAL A 54 -2.63 -1.12 3.42
CA VAL A 54 -4.04 -0.78 3.11
C VAL A 54 -4.50 -1.51 1.86
N SER A 55 -5.37 -2.50 2.04
CA SER A 55 -5.91 -3.33 0.96
C SER A 55 -7.42 -3.13 0.77
N GLY A 56 -7.97 -3.67 -0.33
CA GLY A 56 -9.42 -3.71 -0.56
C GLY A 56 -10.20 -4.45 0.54
N PHE A 57 -9.55 -5.38 1.26
CA PHE A 57 -10.14 -6.01 2.44
C PHE A 57 -10.39 -4.99 3.56
N ILE A 58 -9.46 -4.07 3.82
CA ILE A 58 -9.71 -3.02 4.82
C ILE A 58 -10.83 -2.10 4.34
N MET A 59 -10.82 -1.74 3.05
CA MET A 59 -11.83 -0.84 2.48
C MET A 59 -13.26 -1.38 2.60
N ILE A 60 -13.49 -2.67 2.36
CA ILE A 60 -14.84 -3.26 2.34
C ILE A 60 -15.10 -4.09 3.60
N GLY A 61 -14.17 -4.96 3.96
CA GLY A 61 -14.30 -5.91 5.07
C GLY A 61 -14.27 -5.25 6.44
N ALA A 62 -13.34 -4.33 6.70
CA ALA A 62 -13.30 -3.64 8.00
C ALA A 62 -14.52 -2.71 8.18
N VAL A 63 -14.96 -2.06 7.10
CA VAL A 63 -16.19 -1.25 7.10
C VAL A 63 -17.43 -2.13 7.35
N GLY A 64 -17.53 -3.28 6.68
CA GLY A 64 -18.60 -4.26 6.89
C GLY A 64 -18.61 -4.84 8.31
N ALA A 65 -17.45 -5.11 8.88
CA ALA A 65 -17.31 -5.53 10.27
C ALA A 65 -17.76 -4.42 11.23
N GLY A 66 -17.39 -3.17 10.97
CA GLY A 66 -17.89 -2.01 11.74
C GLY A 66 -19.41 -1.88 11.66
N TYR A 67 -20.00 -2.09 10.49
CA TYR A 67 -21.45 -2.05 10.30
C TYR A 67 -22.19 -3.16 11.06
N THR A 68 -21.65 -4.38 11.05
CA THR A 68 -22.32 -5.57 11.62
C THR A 68 -22.03 -5.80 13.10
N MET A 69 -20.80 -5.53 13.54
CA MET A 69 -20.33 -5.81 14.90
C MET A 69 -20.20 -4.54 15.75
N GLY A 70 -20.32 -3.35 15.16
CA GLY A 70 -20.23 -2.08 15.87
C GLY A 70 -18.84 -1.83 16.45
N LEU A 71 -18.78 -1.29 17.67
CA LEU A 71 -17.54 -0.82 18.29
C LEU A 71 -16.51 -1.92 18.54
N ILE A 72 -16.94 -3.18 18.69
CA ILE A 72 -16.03 -4.33 18.88
C ILE A 72 -15.08 -4.50 17.68
N ALA A 73 -15.48 -4.05 16.48
CA ALA A 73 -14.65 -4.10 15.28
C ALA A 73 -13.36 -3.26 15.41
N LEU A 74 -13.30 -2.31 16.36
CA LEU A 74 -12.08 -1.55 16.68
C LEU A 74 -10.96 -2.43 17.26
N MET A 75 -11.27 -3.62 17.77
CA MET A 75 -10.24 -4.56 18.21
C MET A 75 -9.30 -4.97 17.08
N MET A 76 -9.78 -5.01 15.83
CA MET A 76 -8.95 -5.30 14.65
C MET A 76 -7.85 -4.25 14.42
N PRO A 77 -8.16 -2.95 14.19
CA PRO A 77 -7.12 -1.95 13.98
C PRO A 77 -6.27 -1.72 15.24
N LEU A 78 -6.82 -1.85 16.45
CA LEU A 78 -6.03 -1.76 17.67
C LEU A 78 -5.01 -2.91 17.77
N GLY A 79 -5.45 -4.16 17.57
CA GLY A 79 -4.57 -5.33 17.56
C GLY A 79 -3.48 -5.22 16.50
N TRP A 80 -3.80 -4.66 15.33
CA TRP A 80 -2.82 -4.40 14.29
C TRP A 80 -1.78 -3.35 14.72
N ILE A 81 -2.21 -2.19 15.23
CA ILE A 81 -1.30 -1.14 15.71
C ILE A 81 -0.37 -1.69 16.80
N PHE A 82 -0.90 -2.43 17.76
CA PHE A 82 -0.07 -3.05 18.80
C PHE A 82 0.88 -4.10 18.23
N GLY A 83 0.43 -4.94 17.30
CA GLY A 83 1.26 -5.93 16.63
C GLY A 83 2.41 -5.31 15.84
N ASP A 84 2.13 -4.28 15.04
CA ASP A 84 3.14 -3.53 14.30
C ASP A 84 4.15 -2.87 15.25
N LEU A 85 3.66 -2.28 16.34
CA LEU A 85 4.51 -1.61 17.33
C LEU A 85 5.45 -2.60 18.03
N VAL A 86 4.97 -3.82 18.34
CA VAL A 86 5.80 -4.89 18.92
C VAL A 86 6.77 -5.49 17.89
N PHE A 87 6.35 -5.65 16.63
CA PHE A 87 7.20 -6.23 15.58
C PHE A 87 8.35 -5.31 15.17
N TRP A 88 8.12 -3.99 15.16
CA TRP A 88 9.11 -2.99 14.72
C TRP A 88 9.94 -2.36 15.84
N LEU A 89 9.65 -2.67 17.12
CA LEU A 89 10.51 -2.37 18.26
C LEU A 89 11.69 -3.34 18.35
#